data_AF-A0A1D2N9G1-F1
#
_entry.id   AF-A0A1D2N9G1-F1
#
_cell.length_a   1.000
_cell.length_b   1.000
_cell.length_c   1.000
_cell.angle_alpha   90.00
_cell.angle_beta   90.00
_cell.angle_gamma   90.00
#
_symmetry.space_group_name_H-M   'P 1'
#
loop_
_entity.id
_entity.type
_entity.pdbx_description
1 polymer ?
#
loop_
_entity_poly.entity_id
_entity_poly.type
_entity_poly.pdbx_seq_one_letter_code
_entity_poly.pdbx_strand_id
1 'polypeptide(L)'
;MNRAVAIGVGLVLVVCMFSMVDSNIQNKTCSAAIASTKSGTCPEPNPQIRCFHCYDQCRGDAECTDNKKCCPQPGCGNNCNAPV
;
A
#
# COMPACT_ATOMS: atom_id res chain seq x y z
N MET A 1 42.27 -13.77 -12.81
CA MET A 1 41.29 -12.73 -12.42
C MET A 1 39.90 -13.36 -12.34
N ASN A 2 39.61 -14.25 -11.37
CA ASN A 2 38.41 -15.12 -11.47
C ASN A 2 37.66 -15.27 -10.14
N ARG A 3 38.24 -14.84 -9.01
CA ARG A 3 37.60 -14.90 -7.69
C ARG A 3 36.89 -13.59 -7.33
N ALA A 4 37.45 -12.45 -7.75
CA ALA A 4 36.79 -11.15 -7.64
C ALA A 4 35.53 -11.07 -8.52
N VAL A 5 35.53 -11.78 -9.66
CA VAL A 5 34.35 -11.90 -10.55
C VAL A 5 33.28 -12.76 -9.91
N ALA A 6 33.61 -13.89 -9.26
CA ALA A 6 32.63 -14.74 -8.58
C ALA A 6 32.04 -14.10 -7.30
N ILE A 7 32.86 -13.37 -6.53
CA ILE A 7 32.39 -12.59 -5.38
C ILE A 7 31.56 -11.40 -5.87
N GLY A 8 31.99 -10.73 -6.95
CA GLY A 8 31.23 -9.67 -7.61
C GLY A 8 29.89 -10.17 -8.15
N VAL A 9 29.85 -11.33 -8.81
CA VAL A 9 28.63 -11.95 -9.36
C VAL A 9 27.73 -12.46 -8.24
N GLY A 10 28.28 -13.09 -7.20
CA GLY A 10 27.50 -13.53 -6.03
C GLY A 10 26.90 -12.36 -5.25
N LEU A 11 27.67 -11.30 -5.03
CA LEU A 11 27.21 -10.09 -4.35
C LEU A 11 26.23 -9.29 -5.23
N VAL A 12 26.42 -9.28 -6.56
CA VAL A 12 25.44 -8.72 -7.52
C VAL A 12 24.14 -9.52 -7.53
N LEU A 13 24.17 -10.86 -7.53
CA LEU A 13 22.94 -11.67 -7.49
C LEU A 13 22.20 -11.52 -6.16
N VAL A 14 22.93 -11.44 -5.04
CA VAL A 14 22.36 -11.18 -3.72
C VAL A 14 21.80 -9.76 -3.66
N VAL A 15 22.52 -8.75 -4.15
CA VAL A 15 22.02 -7.38 -4.29
C VAL A 15 20.86 -7.31 -5.27
N CYS A 16 20.80 -8.08 -6.35
CA CYS A 16 19.66 -8.15 -7.26
C CYS A 16 18.47 -8.84 -6.60
N MET A 17 18.70 -9.86 -5.78
CA MET A 17 17.69 -10.53 -4.94
C MET A 17 17.17 -9.61 -3.83
N PHE A 18 18.00 -8.71 -3.28
CA PHE A 18 17.60 -7.63 -2.38
C PHE A 18 16.98 -6.42 -3.11
N SER A 19 17.44 -6.12 -4.32
CA SER A 19 16.91 -5.04 -5.17
C SER A 19 15.61 -5.45 -5.83
N MET A 20 15.31 -6.75 -5.97
CA MET A 20 13.96 -7.23 -6.26
C MET A 20 13.08 -7.29 -5.00
N VAL A 21 13.64 -7.05 -3.80
CA VAL A 21 12.87 -6.60 -2.63
C VAL A 21 12.59 -5.08 -2.70
N ASP A 22 13.10 -4.32 -3.68
CA ASP A 22 12.77 -2.89 -3.83
C ASP A 22 12.58 -2.39 -5.28
N SER A 23 12.40 -3.28 -6.28
CA SER A 23 12.14 -2.87 -7.67
C SER A 23 10.68 -2.44 -7.90
N ASN A 24 9.84 -2.41 -6.85
CA ASN A 24 8.53 -1.77 -6.86
C ASN A 24 7.98 -1.50 -5.44
N ILE A 25 8.80 -1.16 -4.44
CA ILE A 25 8.24 -0.83 -3.13
C ILE A 25 7.70 0.60 -3.14
N GLN A 26 6.40 0.64 -3.44
CA GLN A 26 5.44 1.66 -3.14
C GLN A 26 5.43 2.86 -4.12
N ASN A 27 4.48 2.78 -5.07
CA ASN A 27 3.49 3.87 -5.17
C ASN A 27 3.04 4.25 -3.73
N LYS A 28 3.79 5.09 -3.00
CA LYS A 28 3.42 5.56 -1.66
C LYS A 28 2.25 6.50 -1.81
N THR A 29 1.06 5.94 -1.92
CA THR A 29 -0.15 6.69 -1.67
C THR A 29 -0.63 6.31 -0.27
N CYS A 30 -0.98 7.36 0.48
CA CYS A 30 -1.44 7.33 1.87
C CYS A 30 -2.84 7.97 1.98
N SER A 31 -3.52 8.05 0.85
CA SER A 31 -4.83 8.65 0.55
C SER A 31 -4.87 8.87 -0.97
N ALA A 32 -4.64 7.81 -1.77
CA ALA A 32 -4.88 7.90 -3.20
C ALA A 32 -6.30 8.41 -3.46
N ALA A 33 -6.48 9.18 -4.54
CA ALA A 33 -7.80 9.60 -4.98
C ALA A 33 -8.70 8.37 -5.11
N ILE A 34 -9.82 8.38 -4.38
CA ILE A 34 -10.70 7.23 -4.28
C ILE A 34 -11.74 7.31 -5.40
N ALA A 35 -11.80 6.26 -6.22
CA ALA A 35 -12.94 6.05 -7.09
C ALA A 35 -14.15 5.58 -6.26
N SER A 36 -15.06 6.51 -5.93
CA SER A 36 -16.28 6.23 -5.19
C SER A 36 -17.41 5.84 -6.15
N THR A 37 -17.76 4.56 -6.18
CA THR A 37 -18.75 3.98 -7.10
C THR A 37 -19.90 3.27 -6.39
N LYS A 38 -19.74 2.91 -5.11
CA LYS A 38 -20.79 2.27 -4.30
C LYS A 38 -21.61 3.30 -3.53
N SER A 39 -22.88 2.98 -3.30
CA SER A 39 -23.81 3.80 -2.51
C SER A 39 -23.42 3.89 -1.03
N GLY A 40 -23.90 4.94 -0.35
CA GLY A 40 -23.58 5.25 1.04
C GLY A 40 -22.34 6.14 1.18
N THR A 41 -22.05 6.58 2.41
CA THR A 41 -20.88 7.43 2.71
C THR A 41 -19.88 6.72 3.62
N CYS A 42 -18.64 7.21 3.62
CA CYS A 42 -17.64 6.70 4.55
C CYS A 42 -17.99 7.13 5.98
N PRO A 43 -17.80 6.26 6.98
CA PRO A 43 -17.98 6.63 8.38
C PRO A 43 -16.96 7.72 8.77
N GLU A 44 -17.34 8.54 9.76
CA GLU A 44 -16.45 9.52 10.36
C GLU A 44 -15.18 8.80 10.88
N PRO A 45 -13.97 9.26 10.52
CA PRO A 45 -12.74 8.63 10.98
C PRO A 45 -12.58 8.77 12.50
N ASN A 46 -12.15 7.69 13.16
CA ASN A 46 -11.87 7.74 14.59
C ASN A 46 -10.60 8.58 14.86
N PRO A 47 -10.70 9.73 15.55
CA PRO A 47 -9.56 10.61 15.77
C PRO A 47 -8.48 10.00 16.68
N GLN A 48 -8.81 8.95 17.44
CA GLN A 48 -7.85 8.27 18.32
C GLN A 48 -6.95 7.27 17.56
N ILE A 49 -7.32 6.88 16.34
CA ILE A 49 -6.51 5.98 15.52
C ILE A 49 -5.46 6.79 14.78
N ARG A 50 -4.21 6.42 14.99
CA ARG A 50 -3.03 6.92 14.28
C ARG A 50 -2.15 5.74 13.93
N CYS A 51 -1.74 5.65 12.68
CA CYS A 51 -0.84 4.60 12.23
C CYS A 51 0.59 5.11 12.19
N PHE A 52 1.55 4.26 12.57
CA PHE A 52 2.97 4.58 12.45
C PHE A 52 3.43 4.64 10.98
N HIS A 53 2.78 3.86 10.13
CA HIS A 53 2.95 3.88 8.69
C HIS A 53 1.59 4.01 8.00
N CYS A 54 1.56 4.81 6.94
CA CYS A 54 0.42 4.84 6.04
C CYS A 54 0.45 3.60 5.14
N TYR A 55 -0.72 3.07 4.82
CA TYR A 55 -0.89 2.00 3.85
C TYR A 55 -2.30 2.08 3.23
N ASP A 56 -2.37 2.28 1.92
CA ASP A 56 -3.63 2.19 1.19
C ASP A 56 -3.95 0.72 0.89
N GLN A 57 -4.92 0.13 1.60
CA GLN A 57 -5.51 -1.19 1.28
C GLN A 57 -6.32 -1.17 -0.01
N CYS A 58 -6.86 -0.02 -0.39
CA CYS A 58 -7.73 0.12 -1.55
C CYS A 58 -7.52 1.47 -2.26
N ARG A 59 -7.85 1.52 -3.56
CA ARG A 59 -7.86 2.77 -4.36
C ARG A 59 -9.24 3.14 -4.88
N GLY A 60 -10.24 2.30 -4.64
CA GLY A 60 -11.62 2.54 -5.04
C GLY A 60 -12.56 1.53 -4.42
N ASP A 61 -13.85 1.84 -4.43
CA ASP A 61 -14.87 0.98 -3.83
C ASP A 61 -14.91 -0.42 -4.46
N ALA A 62 -14.56 -0.54 -5.74
CA ALA A 62 -14.55 -1.80 -6.48
C ALA A 62 -13.53 -2.82 -5.95
N GLU A 63 -12.49 -2.38 -5.26
CA GLU A 63 -11.48 -3.26 -4.63
C GLU A 63 -11.97 -3.81 -3.28
N CYS A 64 -12.99 -3.20 -2.70
CA CYS A 64 -13.59 -3.67 -1.46
C CYS A 64 -14.66 -4.73 -1.75
N THR A 65 -14.73 -5.79 -0.94
CA THR A 65 -15.80 -6.79 -1.05
C THR A 65 -17.15 -6.22 -0.65
N ASP A 66 -18.23 -6.86 -1.10
CA ASP A 66 -19.60 -6.54 -0.70
C ASP A 66 -19.96 -5.07 -0.97
N ASN A 67 -20.69 -4.45 -0.05
CA ASN A 67 -21.11 -3.05 -0.11
C ASN A 67 -20.09 -2.11 0.54
N LYS A 68 -18.91 -2.60 0.94
CA LYS A 68 -17.90 -1.78 1.62
C LYS A 68 -17.32 -0.74 0.68
N LYS A 69 -17.04 0.44 1.22
CA LYS A 69 -16.44 1.57 0.52
C LYS A 69 -14.97 1.70 0.87
N CYS A 70 -14.19 2.19 -0.08
CA CYS A 70 -12.81 2.56 0.16
C CYS A 70 -12.79 3.94 0.82
N CYS A 71 -12.24 4.04 2.03
CA CYS A 71 -12.38 5.22 2.87
C CYS A 71 -11.02 5.70 3.38
N PRO A 72 -10.72 7.01 3.32
CA PRO A 72 -9.48 7.54 3.84
C PRO A 72 -9.51 7.53 5.37
N GLN A 73 -8.38 7.18 5.98
CA GLN A 73 -8.16 7.19 7.43
C GLN A 73 -6.96 8.10 7.73
N PRO A 74 -7.13 9.13 8.60
CA PRO A 74 -6.09 10.12 8.86
C PRO A 74 -4.77 9.49 9.31
N GLY A 75 -3.70 9.73 8.55
CA GLY A 75 -2.36 9.21 8.83
C GLY A 75 -2.20 7.70 8.62
N CYS A 76 -3.25 7.00 8.18
CA CYS A 76 -3.27 5.55 8.00
C CYS A 76 -3.40 5.13 6.54
N GLY A 77 -3.98 5.95 5.66
CA GLY A 77 -4.25 5.56 4.27
C GLY A 77 -5.70 5.18 4.04
N ASN A 78 -5.98 4.54 2.91
CA ASN A 78 -7.33 4.11 2.51
C ASN A 78 -7.64 2.67 2.95
N ASN A 79 -8.76 2.45 3.65
CA ASN A 79 -9.22 1.12 4.07
C ASN A 79 -10.68 0.86 3.68
N CYS A 80 -11.03 -0.43 3.52
CA CYS A 80 -12.39 -0.85 3.21
C CYS A 80 -13.29 -0.85 4.46
N ASN A 81 -14.22 0.08 4.53
CA ASN A 81 -15.16 0.24 5.65
C ASN A 81 -16.61 0.02 5.22
N ALA A 82 -17.45 -0.41 6.16
CA ALA A 82 -18.89 -0.45 5.92
C ALA A 82 -19.42 0.99 5.74
N PRO A 83 -20.33 1.21 4.78
CA PRO A 83 -20.94 2.53 4.59
C PRO A 83 -21.92 2.86 5.71
N VAL A 84 -22.16 4.16 5.90
CA VAL A 84 -23.25 4.71 6.72
C VAL A 84 -24.35 5.34 5.87
#